data_AF-A0A968PGJ2-F1
#
_entry.id   AF-A0A968PGJ2-F1
#
_cell.length_a   1.000
_cell.length_b   1.000
_cell.length_c   1.000
_cell.angle_alpha   90.00
_cell.angle_beta   90.00
_cell.angle_gamma   90.00
#
_symmetry.space_group_name_H-M   'P 1'
#
loop_
_entity.id
_entity.type
_entity.pdbx_description
1 polymer ?
#
loop_
_entity_poly.entity_id
_entity_poly.type
_entity_poly.pdbx_seq_one_letter_code
_entity_poly.pdbx_strand_id
1 'polypeptide(L)'
;DVTYIDEMEELHGKKVAVVKDYAVEEWISRDDPEIRLVRVQTVQEGLEKLQREEVFAYIDNLLIIGDYQAKMKITNIKIAGKTPYENAQCMAVRKDWATLAGILQKALESITVEQRNEIYRKWLPIRYEHGFDYSLLWKIIGVFVFILAALAIRNSVLAREVATF
;
A
#
# COMPACT_ATOMS: atom_id res chain seq x y z
N ASP A 1 1.12 -6.26 14.95
CA ASP A 1 0.99 -5.19 13.95
C ASP A 1 2.30 -5.14 13.17
N VAL A 2 2.25 -5.16 11.83
CA VAL A 2 3.44 -5.17 10.96
C VAL A 2 3.59 -3.77 10.38
N THR A 3 4.65 -3.05 10.72
CA THR A 3 4.80 -1.65 10.28
C THR A 3 5.27 -1.55 8.83
N TYR A 4 6.29 -2.33 8.47
CA TYR A 4 6.87 -2.41 7.14
C TYR A 4 7.62 -3.74 7.01
N ILE A 5 7.70 -4.28 5.80
CA ILE A 5 8.47 -5.46 5.42
C ILE A 5 9.46 -4.98 4.37
N ASP A 6 10.75 -5.03 4.71
CA ASP A 6 11.84 -4.52 3.87
C ASP A 6 12.42 -5.63 2.98
N GLU A 7 12.48 -6.85 3.53
CA GLU A 7 13.12 -8.01 2.90
C GLU A 7 12.13 -9.18 2.71
N MET A 8 12.32 -9.97 1.65
CA MET A 8 11.44 -11.13 1.35
C MET A 8 11.61 -12.23 2.41
N GLU A 9 12.78 -12.30 3.03
CA GLU A 9 13.17 -13.22 4.08
C GLU A 9 12.26 -13.13 5.31
N GLU A 10 11.69 -11.94 5.59
CA GLU A 10 10.72 -11.75 6.67
C GLU A 10 9.41 -12.53 6.45
N LEU A 11 9.13 -12.93 5.21
CA LEU A 11 7.98 -13.74 4.83
C LEU A 11 8.27 -15.24 4.89
N HIS A 12 9.49 -15.66 5.21
CA HIS A 12 9.84 -17.08 5.28
C HIS A 12 8.99 -17.83 6.32
N GLY A 13 8.45 -18.98 5.92
CA GLY A 13 7.52 -19.77 6.73
C GLY A 13 6.11 -19.17 6.90
N LYS A 14 5.86 -17.95 6.41
CA LYS A 14 4.52 -17.32 6.42
C LYS A 14 3.71 -17.78 5.22
N LYS A 15 2.38 -17.78 5.39
CA LYS A 15 1.44 -18.00 4.28
C LYS A 15 1.32 -16.72 3.48
N VAL A 16 1.70 -16.74 2.20
CA VAL A 16 1.64 -15.58 1.32
C VAL A 16 0.74 -15.92 0.13
N ALA A 17 -0.33 -15.15 -0.05
CA ALA A 17 -1.23 -15.35 -1.18
C ALA A 17 -0.67 -14.70 -2.45
N VAL A 18 -0.80 -15.42 -3.57
CA VAL A 18 -0.51 -14.93 -4.93
C VAL A 18 -1.57 -15.47 -5.88
N VAL A 19 -1.91 -14.71 -6.91
CA VAL A 19 -2.80 -15.20 -7.97
C VAL A 19 -2.08 -16.30 -8.74
N LYS A 20 -2.78 -17.41 -8.95
CA LYS A 20 -2.26 -18.56 -9.68
C LYS A 20 -1.86 -18.16 -11.10
N ASP A 21 -0.75 -18.70 -11.57
CA ASP A 21 -0.18 -18.53 -12.92
C ASP A 21 0.28 -17.09 -13.22
N TYR A 22 0.32 -16.20 -12.22
CA TYR A 22 0.97 -14.90 -12.35
C TYR A 22 2.49 -15.04 -12.23
N ALA A 23 3.24 -14.19 -12.93
CA ALA A 23 4.71 -14.19 -12.93
C ALA A 23 5.31 -14.17 -11.51
N VAL A 24 4.68 -13.46 -10.57
CA VAL A 24 5.16 -13.38 -9.18
C VAL A 24 5.11 -14.72 -8.45
N GLU A 25 4.20 -15.63 -8.82
CA GLU A 25 4.18 -17.00 -8.29
C GLU A 25 5.46 -17.74 -8.66
N GLU A 26 5.85 -17.66 -9.94
CA GLU A 26 7.06 -18.31 -10.45
C GLU A 26 8.31 -17.70 -9.82
N TRP A 27 8.37 -16.37 -9.74
CA TRP A 27 9.53 -15.67 -9.18
C TRP A 27 9.75 -16.00 -7.70
N ILE A 28 8.70 -15.90 -6.87
CA ILE A 28 8.80 -16.25 -5.44
C ILE A 28 9.13 -17.74 -5.27
N SER A 29 8.53 -18.62 -6.07
CA SER A 29 8.82 -20.06 -5.98
C SER A 29 10.29 -20.38 -6.31
N ARG A 30 10.94 -19.57 -7.16
CA ARG A 30 12.33 -19.74 -7.57
C ARG A 30 13.29 -19.11 -6.56
N ASP A 31 13.01 -17.89 -6.13
CA ASP A 31 13.95 -17.04 -5.39
C ASP A 31 13.78 -17.18 -3.86
N ASP A 32 12.54 -17.39 -3.38
CA ASP A 32 12.18 -17.47 -1.94
C ASP A 32 11.35 -18.74 -1.63
N PRO A 33 11.85 -19.97 -1.88
CA PRO A 33 11.08 -21.21 -1.76
C PRO A 33 10.60 -21.54 -0.34
N GLU A 34 11.14 -20.86 0.67
CA GLU A 34 10.78 -20.98 2.09
C GLU A 34 9.47 -20.27 2.43
N ILE A 35 8.99 -19.39 1.53
CA ILE A 35 7.68 -18.75 1.63
C ILE A 35 6.59 -19.77 1.30
N ARG A 36 5.58 -19.88 2.17
CA ARG A 36 4.45 -20.80 1.95
C ARG A 36 3.42 -20.15 1.04
N LEU A 37 3.58 -20.32 -0.27
CA LEU A 37 2.65 -19.76 -1.25
C LEU A 37 1.26 -20.39 -1.16
N VAL A 38 0.25 -19.53 -1.08
CA VAL A 38 -1.18 -19.86 -1.17
C VAL A 38 -1.71 -19.34 -2.50
N ARG A 39 -1.98 -20.26 -3.43
CA ARG A 39 -2.48 -19.91 -4.77
C ARG A 39 -3.97 -19.60 -4.70
N VAL A 40 -4.36 -18.41 -5.16
CA VAL A 40 -5.76 -17.99 -5.29
C VAL A 40 -6.13 -17.85 -6.77
N GLN A 41 -7.42 -17.94 -7.10
CA GLN A 41 -7.89 -17.83 -8.49
C GLN A 41 -8.09 -16.38 -8.94
N THR A 42 -8.32 -15.46 -8.00
CA THR A 42 -8.61 -14.06 -8.29
C THR A 42 -7.98 -13.11 -7.28
N VAL A 43 -7.79 -11.85 -7.69
CA VAL A 43 -7.35 -10.77 -6.81
C VAL A 43 -8.28 -10.59 -5.62
N GLN A 44 -9.59 -10.64 -5.87
CA GLN A 44 -10.61 -10.55 -4.82
C GLN A 44 -10.43 -11.64 -3.77
N GLU A 45 -10.25 -12.89 -4.19
CA GLU A 45 -10.02 -14.01 -3.27
C GLU A 45 -8.76 -13.80 -2.42
N GLY A 46 -7.66 -13.34 -3.03
CA GLY A 46 -6.42 -13.03 -2.32
C GLY A 46 -6.60 -11.96 -1.24
N LEU A 47 -7.28 -10.86 -1.58
CA LEU A 47 -7.60 -9.79 -0.64
C LEU A 47 -8.54 -10.24 0.47
N GLU A 48 -9.59 -11.01 0.15
CA GLU A 48 -10.51 -11.51 1.16
C GLU A 48 -9.84 -12.48 2.14
N LYS A 49 -8.95 -13.36 1.65
CA LYS A 49 -8.16 -14.26 2.51
C LYS A 49 -7.25 -13.47 3.45
N LEU A 50 -6.65 -12.37 2.97
CA LEU A 50 -5.86 -11.48 3.80
C LEU A 50 -6.73 -10.79 4.86
N GLN A 51 -7.91 -10.29 4.48
CA GLN A 51 -8.85 -9.67 5.44
C GLN A 51 -9.34 -10.64 6.52
N ARG A 52 -9.46 -11.93 6.18
CA ARG A 52 -9.84 -13.00 7.11
C ARG A 52 -8.66 -13.59 7.90
N GLU A 53 -7.46 -13.01 7.76
CA GLU A 53 -6.22 -13.49 8.39
C GLU A 53 -5.87 -14.96 8.05
N GLU A 54 -6.41 -15.50 6.95
CA GLU A 54 -6.09 -16.84 6.46
C GLU A 54 -4.66 -16.93 5.89
N VAL A 55 -4.16 -15.77 5.43
CA VAL A 55 -2.79 -15.55 4.95
C VAL A 55 -2.19 -14.33 5.65
N PHE A 56 -0.86 -14.32 5.76
CA PHE A 56 -0.12 -13.24 6.41
C PHE A 56 0.08 -12.03 5.48
N ALA A 57 0.33 -12.30 4.19
CA ALA A 57 0.52 -11.26 3.18
C ALA A 57 -0.14 -11.68 1.85
N TYR A 58 -0.43 -10.69 1.01
CA TYR A 58 -0.85 -10.85 -0.38
C TYR A 58 0.09 -10.02 -1.26
N ILE A 59 0.65 -10.62 -2.30
CA ILE A 59 1.59 -9.96 -3.21
C ILE A 59 0.97 -9.88 -4.60
N ASP A 60 0.84 -8.66 -5.12
CA ASP A 60 0.32 -8.36 -6.46
C ASP A 60 0.77 -6.96 -6.91
N ASN A 61 0.37 -6.55 -8.11
CA ASN A 61 0.61 -5.23 -8.66
C ASN A 61 -0.12 -4.14 -7.85
N LEU A 62 0.60 -3.11 -7.46
CA LEU A 62 0.10 -1.98 -6.65
C LEU A 62 -1.13 -1.29 -7.26
N LEU A 63 -1.20 -1.14 -8.58
CA LEU A 63 -2.35 -0.51 -9.25
C LEU A 63 -3.59 -1.38 -9.12
N ILE A 64 -3.43 -2.69 -9.23
CA ILE A 64 -4.52 -3.66 -9.11
C ILE A 64 -5.01 -3.68 -7.66
N ILE A 65 -4.11 -3.73 -6.68
CA ILE A 65 -4.47 -3.65 -5.26
C ILE A 65 -5.24 -2.35 -4.98
N GLY A 66 -4.75 -1.20 -5.44
CA GLY A 66 -5.40 0.10 -5.23
C GLY A 66 -6.81 0.17 -5.83
N ASP A 67 -7.00 -0.34 -7.05
CA ASP A 67 -8.31 -0.42 -7.70
C ASP A 67 -9.30 -1.29 -6.92
N TYR A 68 -8.87 -2.48 -6.48
CA TYR A 68 -9.74 -3.38 -5.71
C TYR A 68 -10.03 -2.84 -4.31
N GLN A 69 -9.04 -2.25 -3.62
CA GLN A 69 -9.29 -1.58 -2.34
C GLN A 69 -10.34 -0.48 -2.46
N ALA A 70 -10.29 0.34 -3.52
CA ALA A 70 -11.26 1.39 -3.76
C ALA A 70 -12.66 0.84 -4.07
N LYS A 71 -12.76 -0.19 -4.94
CA LYS A 71 -14.03 -0.83 -5.34
C LYS A 71 -14.70 -1.58 -4.19
N MET A 72 -13.93 -2.34 -3.42
CA MET A 72 -14.41 -3.17 -2.31
C MET A 72 -14.52 -2.40 -0.97
N LYS A 73 -14.08 -1.13 -0.94
CA LYS A 73 -14.04 -0.29 0.28
C LYS A 73 -13.27 -0.95 1.42
N ILE A 74 -12.15 -1.60 1.10
CA ILE A 74 -11.32 -2.27 2.10
C ILE A 74 -10.56 -1.21 2.91
N THR A 75 -10.68 -1.25 4.23
CA THR A 75 -10.02 -0.31 5.16
C THR A 75 -9.09 -0.98 6.17
N ASN A 76 -9.16 -2.30 6.30
CA ASN A 76 -8.43 -3.06 7.32
C ASN A 76 -7.14 -3.73 6.82
N ILE A 77 -6.70 -3.39 5.60
CA ILE A 77 -5.41 -3.85 5.05
C ILE A 77 -4.60 -2.64 4.61
N LYS A 78 -3.28 -2.76 4.67
CA LYS A 78 -2.34 -1.70 4.30
C LYS A 78 -1.24 -2.26 3.41
N ILE A 79 -0.62 -1.39 2.61
CA ILE A 79 0.58 -1.73 1.85
C ILE A 79 1.75 -1.78 2.83
N ALA A 80 2.37 -2.95 2.98
CA ALA A 80 3.41 -3.19 3.98
C ALA A 80 4.83 -3.21 3.41
N GLY A 81 5.01 -3.20 2.09
CA GLY A 81 6.35 -3.29 1.47
C GLY A 81 6.28 -3.29 -0.05
N LYS A 82 7.44 -3.33 -0.70
CA LYS A 82 7.60 -3.54 -2.15
C LYS A 82 8.51 -4.74 -2.36
N THR A 83 8.15 -5.64 -3.27
CA THR A 83 9.02 -6.75 -3.65
C THR A 83 10.16 -6.27 -4.57
N PRO A 84 11.28 -7.00 -4.67
CA PRO A 84 12.35 -6.69 -5.62
C PRO A 84 11.92 -6.94 -7.09
N TYR A 85 10.76 -7.56 -7.31
CA TYR A 85 10.30 -7.94 -8.63
C TYR A 85 9.70 -6.76 -9.41
N GLU A 86 10.20 -6.54 -10.63
CA GLU A 86 9.66 -5.56 -11.56
C GLU A 86 8.94 -6.25 -12.72
N ASN A 87 7.61 -6.09 -12.77
CA ASN A 87 6.82 -6.56 -13.90
C ASN A 87 6.70 -5.46 -14.97
N ALA A 88 7.62 -5.48 -15.93
CA ALA A 88 7.61 -4.58 -17.09
C ALA A 88 6.51 -4.98 -18.08
N GLN A 89 5.29 -4.48 -17.86
CA GLN A 89 4.14 -4.78 -18.71
C GLN A 89 4.42 -4.42 -20.17
N CYS A 90 4.23 -5.39 -21.06
CA CYS A 90 4.54 -5.27 -22.49
C CYS A 90 3.43 -5.86 -23.38
N MET A 91 3.49 -5.56 -24.67
CA MET A 91 2.65 -6.21 -25.68
C MET A 91 3.39 -7.44 -26.24
N ALA A 92 2.77 -8.62 -26.12
CA ALA A 92 3.31 -9.84 -26.67
C ALA A 92 2.80 -10.08 -28.10
N VAL A 93 3.70 -10.50 -29.00
CA VAL A 93 3.35 -10.93 -30.36
C VAL A 93 3.95 -12.30 -30.66
N ARG A 94 3.35 -13.01 -31.62
CA ARG A 94 3.87 -14.30 -32.09
C ARG A 94 5.25 -14.09 -32.73
N LYS A 95 6.18 -15.03 -32.51
CA LYS A 95 7.59 -14.90 -32.91
C LYS A 95 7.80 -14.71 -34.43
N ASP A 96 6.91 -15.24 -35.25
CA ASP A 96 6.91 -15.13 -36.70
C ASP A 96 6.27 -13.81 -37.22
N TRP A 97 5.77 -12.93 -36.34
CA TRP A 97 5.14 -11.65 -36.68
C TRP A 97 6.02 -10.44 -36.32
N ALA A 98 7.29 -10.50 -36.71
CA ALA A 98 8.26 -9.44 -36.42
C ALA A 98 7.82 -8.04 -36.91
N THR A 99 7.16 -7.96 -38.07
CA THR A 99 6.64 -6.68 -38.59
C THR A 99 5.62 -6.05 -37.66
N LEU A 100 4.71 -6.86 -37.09
CA LEU A 100 3.72 -6.35 -36.13
C LEU A 100 4.39 -5.87 -34.84
N ALA A 101 5.39 -6.62 -34.35
CA ALA A 101 6.18 -6.22 -33.19
C ALA A 101 6.76 -4.81 -33.39
N GLY A 102 7.37 -4.57 -34.56
CA GLY A 102 7.94 -3.27 -34.90
C GLY A 102 6.90 -2.14 -34.99
N ILE A 103 5.70 -2.43 -35.51
CA ILE A 103 4.61 -1.44 -35.56
C ILE A 103 4.12 -1.09 -34.16
N LEU A 104 3.88 -2.09 -33.30
CA LEU A 104 3.44 -1.87 -31.93
C LEU A 104 4.51 -1.13 -31.12
N GLN A 105 5.79 -1.46 -31.30
CA GLN A 105 6.89 -0.77 -30.64
C GLN A 105 6.93 0.71 -31.03
N LYS A 106 6.84 1.04 -32.33
CA LYS A 106 6.76 2.44 -32.79
C LYS A 106 5.54 3.17 -32.24
N ALA A 107 4.40 2.49 -32.15
CA ALA A 107 3.20 3.06 -31.55
C ALA A 107 3.41 3.36 -30.05
N LEU A 108 4.00 2.44 -29.29
CA LEU A 108 4.31 2.63 -27.87
C LEU A 108 5.34 3.75 -27.65
N GLU A 109 6.34 3.86 -28.52
CA GLU A 109 7.35 4.94 -28.50
C GLU A 109 6.78 6.31 -28.85
N SER A 110 5.69 6.35 -29.63
CA SER A 110 5.01 7.61 -29.96
C SER A 110 4.18 8.19 -28.82
N ILE A 111 3.91 7.41 -27.76
CA ILE A 111 3.19 7.87 -26.57
C ILE A 111 4.13 8.70 -25.71
N THR A 112 3.84 10.00 -25.57
CA THR A 112 4.68 10.90 -24.75
C THR A 112 4.54 10.60 -23.26
N VAL A 113 5.48 11.13 -22.46
CA VAL A 113 5.44 11.01 -21.00
C VAL A 113 4.17 11.65 -20.43
N GLU A 114 3.72 12.77 -21.00
CA GLU A 114 2.49 13.48 -20.61
C GLU A 114 1.26 12.61 -20.85
N GLN A 115 1.14 12.02 -22.05
CA GLN A 115 0.05 11.11 -22.39
C GLN A 115 0.05 9.86 -21.50
N ARG A 116 1.24 9.30 -21.24
CA ARG A 116 1.40 8.17 -20.33
C ARG A 116 0.92 8.53 -18.92
N ASN A 117 1.30 9.70 -18.42
CA ASN A 117 0.88 10.19 -17.11
C ASN A 117 -0.63 10.47 -17.05
N GLU A 118 -1.24 10.96 -18.13
CA GLU A 118 -2.69 11.12 -18.23
C GLU A 118 -3.43 9.79 -18.14
N ILE A 119 -2.94 8.76 -18.85
CA ILE A 119 -3.47 7.40 -18.76
C ILE A 119 -3.36 6.90 -17.31
N TYR A 120 -2.19 7.05 -16.67
CA TYR A 120 -2.01 6.66 -15.27
C TYR A 120 -3.00 7.37 -14.34
N ARG A 121 -3.13 8.70 -14.42
CA ARG A 121 -4.07 9.46 -13.57
C ARG A 121 -5.53 9.09 -13.78
N LYS A 122 -5.91 8.70 -14.99
CA LYS A 122 -7.28 8.27 -15.29
C LYS A 122 -7.63 6.96 -14.58
N TRP A 123 -6.66 6.06 -14.46
CA TRP A 123 -6.87 4.72 -13.89
C TRP A 123 -6.45 4.58 -12.42
N LEU A 124 -5.56 5.45 -11.93
CA LEU A 124 -5.32 5.64 -10.50
C LEU A 124 -6.11 6.87 -10.03
N PRO A 125 -7.34 6.72 -9.50
CA PRO A 125 -7.92 7.78 -8.70
C PRO A 125 -7.03 7.95 -7.48
N ILE A 126 -6.17 8.95 -7.52
CA ILE A 126 -5.22 9.21 -6.45
C ILE A 126 -6.02 9.53 -5.18
N ARG A 127 -6.24 8.52 -4.33
CA ARG A 127 -6.55 8.74 -2.92
C ARG A 127 -5.21 8.97 -2.24
N TYR A 128 -4.70 10.19 -2.37
CA TYR A 128 -3.82 10.73 -1.35
C TYR A 128 -4.68 10.78 -0.08
N GLU A 129 -4.66 9.71 0.71
CA GLU A 129 -4.88 9.88 2.14
C GLU A 129 -3.71 10.72 2.62
N HIS A 130 -3.93 12.03 2.73
CA HIS A 130 -2.99 12.93 3.37
C HIS A 130 -2.51 12.26 4.67
N GLY A 131 -1.21 12.01 4.77
CA GLY A 131 -0.60 11.63 6.05
C GLY A 131 -1.04 12.63 7.12
N PHE A 132 -1.38 12.10 8.30
CA PHE A 132 -1.89 12.82 9.48
C PHE A 132 -1.78 14.34 9.41
N ASP A 133 -2.92 15.05 9.46
CA ASP A 133 -2.93 16.51 9.51
C ASP A 133 -2.32 17.01 10.82
N TYR A 134 -1.02 17.32 10.79
CA TYR A 134 -0.27 17.87 11.91
C TYR A 134 -0.84 19.22 12.38
N SER A 135 -1.61 19.94 11.55
CA SER A 135 -2.29 21.17 11.97
C SER A 135 -3.34 20.89 13.04
N LEU A 136 -4.11 19.80 12.88
CA LEU A 136 -5.11 19.39 13.86
C LEU A 136 -4.45 18.94 15.17
N LEU A 137 -3.34 18.20 15.07
CA LEU A 137 -2.56 17.76 16.23
C LEU A 137 -2.06 18.96 17.07
N TRP A 138 -1.46 19.97 16.43
CA TRP A 138 -0.98 21.17 17.11
C TRP A 138 -2.13 22.00 17.72
N LYS A 139 -3.30 22.06 17.08
CA LYS A 139 -4.49 22.71 17.65
C LYS A 139 -4.96 22.02 18.92
N ILE A 140 -5.04 20.69 18.92
CA ILE A 140 -5.44 19.89 20.10
C ILE A 140 -4.42 20.05 21.23
N ILE A 141 -3.13 19.96 20.92
CA ILE A 141 -2.04 20.19 21.90
C ILE A 141 -2.15 21.60 22.49
N GLY A 142 -2.39 22.62 21.67
CA GLY A 142 -2.56 23.99 22.13
C GLY A 142 -3.72 24.16 23.11
N VAL A 143 -4.89 23.58 22.81
CA VAL A 143 -6.06 23.59 23.71
C VAL A 143 -5.75 22.86 25.02
N PHE A 144 -5.08 21.71 24.95
CA PHE A 144 -4.73 20.93 26.14
C PHE A 144 -3.75 21.67 27.06
N VAL A 145 -2.70 22.28 26.50
CA VAL A 145 -1.75 23.11 27.24
C VAL A 145 -2.45 24.32 27.88
N PHE A 146 -3.38 24.95 27.17
CA PHE A 146 -4.15 26.08 27.71
C PHE A 146 -5.00 25.67 28.93
N ILE A 147 -5.67 24.52 28.87
CA ILE A 147 -6.45 23.99 30.00
C ILE A 147 -5.54 23.69 31.20
N LEU A 148 -4.39 23.03 30.97
CA LEU A 148 -3.44 22.75 32.04
C LEU A 148 -2.87 24.03 32.68
N ALA A 149 -2.57 25.04 31.87
CA ALA A 149 -2.11 26.34 32.37
C ALA A 149 -3.20 27.01 33.23
N ALA A 150 -4.46 27.01 32.78
CA ALA A 150 -5.57 27.57 33.53
C ALA A 150 -5.78 26.84 34.88
N LEU A 151 -5.68 25.51 34.89
CA LEU A 151 -5.76 24.70 36.11
C LEU A 151 -4.57 24.94 37.04
N ALA A 152 -3.36 25.03 36.51
CA ALA A 152 -2.16 25.32 37.31
C ALA A 152 -2.23 26.72 37.95
N ILE A 153 -2.70 27.73 37.22
CA ILE A 153 -2.93 29.08 37.75
C ILE A 153 -3.95 29.02 38.88
N ARG A 154 -5.12 28.39 38.66
CA ARG A 154 -6.15 28.21 39.68
C ARG A 154 -5.59 27.50 40.92
N ASN A 155 -4.85 26.42 40.74
CA ASN A 155 -4.24 25.66 41.84
C ASN A 155 -3.23 26.50 42.61
N SER A 156 -2.38 27.27 41.91
CA SER A 156 -1.37 28.12 42.56
C SER A 156 -1.98 29.30 43.33
N VAL A 157 -3.11 29.84 42.86
CA VAL A 157 -3.84 30.90 43.56
C VAL A 157 -4.54 30.35 44.81
N LEU A 158 -5.22 29.20 44.70
CA LEU A 158 -5.85 28.54 45.86
C LEU A 158 -4.82 28.15 46.93
N ALA A 159 -3.64 27.67 46.54
CA ALA A 159 -2.55 27.36 47.48
C ALA A 159 -2.01 28.61 48.21
N ARG A 160 -2.09 29.79 47.59
CA ARG A 160 -1.71 31.06 48.24
C ARG A 160 -2.74 31.52 49.25
N GLU A 161 -4.02 31.28 49.02
CA GLU A 161 -5.11 31.65 49.96
C GLU A 161 -5.13 30.75 51.21
N VAL A 162 -4.81 29.46 51.06
CA VAL A 162 -4.74 28.51 52.18
C VAL A 162 -3.51 28.74 53.09
N ALA A 163 -2.43 29.32 52.56
CA ALA A 163 -1.22 29.64 53.33
C ALA A 163 -1.29 30.98 54.10
N THR A 164 -2.38 31.74 53.96
CA THR A 164 -2.62 33.03 54.65
C THR A 164 -3.59 32.93 55.83
N PHE A 165 -3.90 31.71 56.30
CA PHE A 165 -4.60 31.46 57.57
C PHE A 165 -3.66 30.90 58.63
#